data_AF-A0A9W6LEE6-F1
#
_entry.id   AF-A0A9W6LEE6-F1
#
_cell.length_a   1.000
_cell.length_b   1.000
_cell.length_c   1.000
_cell.angle_alpha   90.00
_cell.angle_beta   90.00
_cell.angle_gamma   90.00
#
_symmetry.space_group_name_H-M   'P 1'
#
loop_
_entity.id
_entity.type
_entity.pdbx_description
1 polymer ?
#
loop_
_entity_poly.entity_id
_entity_poly.type
_entity_poly.pdbx_seq_one_letter_code
_entity_poly.pdbx_strand_id
1 'polypeptide(L)'
;MIEKLLFVSDGIIALVGFDPEFHDNRPDGANLEVTEFGAILNLPGIQLTLPSTALEHLVYADGTTIFFYFSEPYVLVSTYLGCVELERDEVVKVKGAWDYISTTVTGAGNSAGNG
;
A
#
# COMPACT_ATOMS: atom_id res chain seq x y z
N MET A 1 7.93 12.34 7.37
CA MET A 1 6.93 12.18 6.26
C MET A 1 7.41 11.13 5.24
N ILE A 2 6.53 10.28 4.69
CA ILE A 2 6.89 9.32 3.62
C ILE A 2 7.00 10.05 2.28
N GLU A 3 8.16 9.97 1.64
CA GLU A 3 8.46 10.63 0.35
C GLU A 3 8.12 9.75 -0.84
N LYS A 4 8.34 8.44 -0.72
CA LYS A 4 8.19 7.50 -1.83
C LYS A 4 7.87 6.09 -1.35
N LEU A 5 7.03 5.41 -2.12
CA LEU A 5 6.81 3.97 -2.02
C LEU A 5 7.42 3.25 -3.21
N LEU A 6 8.07 2.10 -2.95
CA LEU A 6 8.57 1.19 -3.97
C LEU A 6 7.95 -0.19 -3.71
N PHE A 7 7.27 -0.74 -4.70
CA PHE A 7 6.74 -2.10 -4.63
C PHE A 7 7.82 -3.09 -5.03
N VAL A 8 8.07 -4.07 -4.18
CA VAL A 8 9.03 -5.17 -4.41
C VAL A 8 8.29 -6.50 -4.35
N SER A 9 8.95 -7.59 -4.76
CA SER A 9 8.29 -8.89 -4.93
C SER A 9 7.60 -9.43 -3.67
N ASP A 10 8.08 -9.06 -2.49
CA ASP A 10 7.64 -9.55 -1.18
C ASP A 10 7.15 -8.43 -0.24
N GLY A 11 6.92 -7.21 -0.76
CA GLY A 11 6.53 -6.11 0.10
C GLY A 11 6.59 -4.71 -0.51
N ILE A 12 6.71 -3.74 0.39
CA ILE A 12 6.76 -2.31 0.07
C ILE A 12 7.95 -1.70 0.80
N ILE A 13 8.78 -0.93 0.09
CA ILE A 13 9.79 -0.08 0.71
C ILE A 13 9.22 1.33 0.78
N ALA A 14 9.11 1.87 1.99
CA ALA A 14 8.72 3.24 2.27
C ALA A 14 9.96 4.08 2.61
N LEU A 15 10.27 5.03 1.74
CA LEU A 15 11.33 6.01 1.97
C LEU A 15 10.76 7.18 2.77
N VAL A 16 11.34 7.41 3.93
CA VAL A 16 10.94 8.46 4.87
C VAL A 16 11.92 9.61 4.73
N GLY A 17 11.41 10.81 4.47
CA GLY A 17 12.24 12.02 4.48
C GLY A 17 12.84 12.24 5.86
N PHE A 18 13.92 13.02 5.94
CA PHE A 18 14.58 13.30 7.21
C PHE A 18 13.61 13.93 8.21
N ASP A 19 13.18 13.12 9.17
CA ASP A 19 12.15 13.45 10.15
C ASP A 19 12.52 12.73 11.47
N PRO A 20 13.18 13.44 12.40
CA PRO A 20 13.66 12.86 13.64
C PRO A 20 12.55 12.24 14.48
N GLU A 21 11.32 12.76 14.39
CA GLU A 21 10.18 12.26 15.16
C GLU A 21 9.65 10.92 14.65
N PHE A 22 9.88 10.60 13.37
CA PHE A 22 9.46 9.33 12.77
C PHE A 22 10.29 8.14 13.28
N HIS A 23 11.56 8.35 13.61
CA HIS A 23 12.43 7.29 14.12
C HIS A 23 11.90 6.73 15.45
N ASP A 24 11.48 7.63 16.34
CA ASP A 24 11.03 7.27 17.69
C ASP A 24 9.54 6.89 17.73
N ASN A 25 8.76 7.32 16.74
CA ASN A 25 7.32 7.04 16.62
C ASN A 25 6.99 6.24 15.36
N ARG A 26 7.80 5.24 15.01
CA ARG A 26 7.52 4.44 13.82
C ARG A 26 6.13 3.79 13.94
N PRO A 27 5.42 3.60 12.81
CA PRO A 27 4.18 2.84 12.78
C PRO A 27 4.36 1.44 13.39
N ASP A 28 3.47 1.05 14.30
CA ASP A 28 3.43 -0.29 14.92
C ASP A 28 2.35 -1.19 14.30
N GLY A 29 1.61 -0.68 13.31
CA GLY A 29 0.61 -1.41 12.57
C GLY A 29 0.34 -0.79 11.21
N ALA A 30 -0.32 -1.57 10.37
CA ALA A 30 -0.78 -1.16 9.06
C ALA A 30 -2.12 -1.82 8.77
N ASN A 31 -3.00 -1.12 8.06
CA ASN A 31 -4.20 -1.73 7.50
C ASN A 31 -4.48 -1.19 6.10
N LEU A 32 -5.36 -1.89 5.38
CA LEU A 32 -5.78 -1.52 4.05
C LEU A 32 -7.29 -1.28 4.00
N GLU A 33 -7.68 -0.18 3.36
CA GLU A 33 -9.07 0.17 3.09
C GLU A 33 -9.32 0.27 1.59
N VAL A 34 -10.38 -0.34 1.08
CA VAL A 34 -10.72 -0.35 -0.35
C VAL A 34 -11.30 0.99 -0.76
N THR A 35 -10.93 1.50 -1.93
CA THR A 35 -11.48 2.73 -2.49
C THR A 35 -11.90 2.55 -3.95
N GLU A 36 -12.44 3.62 -4.56
CA GLU A 36 -12.86 3.65 -5.96
C GLU A 36 -11.70 3.61 -6.99
N PHE A 37 -10.45 3.73 -6.55
CA PHE A 37 -9.26 3.72 -7.40
C PHE A 37 -8.23 2.62 -7.03
N GLY A 38 -8.52 1.82 -6.01
CA GLY A 38 -7.60 0.82 -5.46
C GLY A 38 -7.79 0.67 -3.95
N ALA A 39 -6.80 1.10 -3.18
CA ALA A 39 -6.85 1.07 -1.72
C ALA A 39 -6.13 2.26 -1.08
N ILE A 40 -6.38 2.46 0.20
CA ILE A 40 -5.62 3.32 1.09
C ILE A 40 -4.90 2.42 2.10
N LEU A 41 -3.59 2.60 2.20
CA LEU A 41 -2.76 2.06 3.27
C LEU A 41 -2.78 3.06 4.42
N ASN A 42 -3.37 2.68 5.54
CA ASN A 42 -3.30 3.47 6.76
C ASN A 42 -2.20 2.92 7.67
N LEU A 43 -1.32 3.83 8.06
CA LEU A 43 -0.36 3.68 9.13
C LEU A 43 -0.76 4.68 10.23
N PRO A 44 -0.44 4.44 11.51
CA PRO A 44 -0.55 5.45 12.56
C PRO A 44 -0.05 6.84 12.10
N GLY A 45 -0.97 7.79 11.97
CA GLY A 45 -0.68 9.17 11.56
C GLY A 45 -0.38 9.40 10.07
N ILE A 46 -0.42 8.38 9.21
CA ILE A 46 -0.13 8.49 7.77
C ILE A 46 -1.13 7.69 6.94
N GLN A 47 -1.65 8.30 5.87
CA GLN A 47 -2.47 7.62 4.88
C GLN A 47 -1.81 7.70 3.51
N LEU A 48 -1.69 6.57 2.83
CA LEU A 48 -1.07 6.48 1.50
C LEU A 48 -2.02 5.83 0.52
N THR A 49 -2.23 6.49 -0.62
CA THR A 49 -2.99 5.93 -1.72
C THR A 49 -2.20 4.85 -2.43
N LEU A 50 -2.77 3.66 -2.54
CA LEU A 50 -2.27 2.55 -3.35
C LEU A 50 -3.14 2.39 -4.61
N PRO A 51 -2.58 2.58 -5.82
CA PRO A 51 -3.32 2.35 -7.05
C PRO A 51 -3.66 0.86 -7.21
N SER A 52 -4.69 0.55 -7.99
CA SER A 52 -5.10 -0.83 -8.27
C SER A 52 -3.96 -1.73 -8.78
N THR A 53 -3.04 -1.19 -9.59
CA THR A 53 -1.86 -1.92 -10.07
C THR A 53 -0.95 -2.37 -8.93
N ALA A 54 -0.85 -1.60 -7.84
CA ALA A 54 -0.11 -2.02 -6.66
C ALA A 54 -0.77 -3.22 -5.98
N LEU A 55 -2.10 -3.26 -5.91
CA LEU A 55 -2.84 -4.39 -5.32
C LEU A 55 -2.58 -5.70 -6.06
N GLU A 56 -2.46 -5.66 -7.39
CA GLU A 56 -2.10 -6.84 -8.19
C GLU A 56 -0.76 -7.44 -7.77
N HIS A 57 0.22 -6.60 -7.41
CA HIS A 57 1.52 -7.06 -6.93
C HIS A 57 1.44 -7.70 -5.54
N LEU A 58 0.61 -7.15 -4.66
CA LEU A 58 0.50 -7.61 -3.26
C LEU A 58 -0.23 -8.96 -3.13
N VAL A 59 -1.13 -9.31 -4.05
CA VAL A 59 -1.90 -10.57 -4.02
C VAL A 59 -1.02 -11.82 -4.07
N TYR A 60 0.10 -11.75 -4.77
CA TYR A 60 0.99 -12.90 -4.94
C TYR A 60 1.97 -13.08 -3.78
N ALA A 61 2.02 -12.12 -2.85
CA ALA A 61 2.87 -12.19 -1.67
C ALA A 61 2.18 -13.04 -0.58
N ASP A 62 2.93 -13.94 0.05
CA ASP A 62 2.41 -14.76 1.17
C ASP A 62 2.11 -13.92 2.42
N GLY A 63 2.68 -12.72 2.48
CA GLY A 63 2.44 -11.62 3.42
C GLY A 63 3.11 -10.37 2.85
N THR A 64 2.61 -9.18 3.17
CA THR A 64 3.20 -7.92 2.65
C THR A 64 3.94 -7.22 3.77
N THR A 65 5.27 -7.17 3.69
CA THR A 65 6.07 -6.42 4.66
C THR A 65 6.32 -5.00 4.15
N ILE A 66 6.07 -4.01 4.99
CA ILE A 66 6.40 -2.61 4.71
C ILE A 66 7.69 -2.28 5.44
N PHE A 67 8.77 -2.07 4.71
CA PHE A 67 10.08 -1.72 5.25
C PHE A 67 10.28 -0.20 5.20
N PHE A 68 10.67 0.38 6.33
CA PHE A 68 10.92 1.81 6.43
C PHE A 68 12.42 2.11 6.37
N TYR A 69 12.79 3.06 5.52
CA TYR A 69 14.16 3.53 5.38
C TYR A 69 14.23 5.04 5.39
N PHE A 70 15.23 5.61 6.06
CA PHE A 70 15.49 7.05 5.96
C PHE A 70 16.16 7.41 4.63
N SER A 71 15.59 8.43 4.00
CA SER A 71 16.09 9.14 2.83
C SER A 71 16.93 10.32 3.33
N GLU A 72 18.21 10.06 3.62
CA GLU A 72 19.15 11.10 4.05
C GLU A 72 19.86 11.73 2.84
N PRO A 73 19.94 13.06 2.75
CA PRO A 73 20.72 13.72 1.72
C PRO A 73 22.19 13.27 1.76
N TYR A 74 22.77 13.03 0.59
CA TYR A 74 24.19 12.67 0.42
C TYR A 74 24.62 11.31 0.98
N VAL A 75 23.67 10.49 1.44
CA VAL A 75 23.93 9.12 1.89
C VAL A 75 23.59 8.13 0.78
N LEU A 76 24.54 7.26 0.44
CA LEU A 76 24.36 6.26 -0.61
C LEU A 76 23.51 5.07 -0.17
N VAL A 77 23.56 4.71 1.11
CA VAL A 77 22.87 3.56 1.70
C VAL A 77 21.88 4.06 2.73
N SER A 78 20.59 3.93 2.44
CA SER A 78 19.53 4.35 3.34
C SER A 78 19.55 3.58 4.65
N THR A 79 19.32 4.28 5.77
CA THR A 79 19.26 3.70 7.11
C THR A 79 17.94 2.96 7.32
N TYR A 80 17.98 1.69 7.74
CA TYR A 80 16.78 0.90 8.04
C TYR A 80 16.16 1.29 9.39
N LEU A 81 14.84 1.47 9.43
CA LEU A 81 14.10 1.96 10.61
C LEU A 81 13.19 0.89 11.25
N GLY A 82 12.99 -0.22 10.55
CA GLY A 82 12.08 -1.28 10.96
C GLY A 82 11.08 -1.62 9.87
N CYS A 83 10.13 -2.47 10.23
CA CYS A 83 9.05 -2.86 9.34
C CYS A 83 7.75 -3.09 10.11
N VAL A 84 6.66 -3.08 9.35
CA VAL A 84 5.35 -3.58 9.78
C VAL A 84 4.86 -4.61 8.79
N GLU A 85 4.16 -5.62 9.27
CA GLU A 85 3.56 -6.65 8.43
C GLU A 85 2.09 -6.32 8.22
N LEU A 86 1.67 -6.39 6.95
CA LEU A 86 0.26 -6.47 6.58
C LEU A 86 -0.12 -7.94 6.49
N GLU A 87 -1.17 -8.31 7.21
CA GLU A 87 -1.72 -9.65 7.16
C GLU A 87 -2.21 -9.97 5.74
N ARG A 88 -1.85 -11.17 5.26
CA ARG A 88 -2.25 -11.65 3.94
C ARG A 88 -3.77 -11.57 3.73
N ASP A 89 -4.53 -11.93 4.75
CA ASP A 89 -5.98 -11.97 4.69
C ASP A 89 -6.58 -10.58 4.42
N GLU A 90 -5.97 -9.51 4.96
CA GLU A 90 -6.38 -8.14 4.66
C GLU A 90 -6.12 -7.78 3.20
N VAL A 91 -4.94 -8.12 2.68
CA VAL A 91 -4.56 -7.85 1.28
C VAL A 91 -5.50 -8.56 0.31
N VAL A 92 -5.77 -9.84 0.56
CA VAL A 92 -6.66 -10.66 -0.28
C VAL A 92 -8.09 -10.13 -0.23
N LYS A 93 -8.58 -9.75 0.96
CA LYS A 93 -9.91 -9.17 1.15
C LYS A 93 -10.08 -7.87 0.37
N VAL A 94 -9.10 -6.96 0.48
CA VAL A 94 -9.12 -5.65 -0.17
C VAL A 94 -9.10 -5.80 -1.68
N LYS A 95 -8.24 -6.66 -2.21
CA LYS A 95 -8.21 -6.93 -3.65
C LYS A 95 -9.50 -7.56 -4.15
N GLY A 96 -10.03 -8.56 -3.43
CA GLY A 96 -11.30 -9.19 -3.81
C GLY A 96 -12.46 -8.18 -3.87
N ALA A 97 -12.51 -7.25 -2.92
CA ALA A 97 -13.49 -6.16 -2.92
C ALA A 97 -13.27 -5.18 -4.10
N TRP A 98 -12.01 -4.85 -4.42
CA TRP A 98 -11.68 -4.02 -5.59
C TRP A 98 -12.11 -4.68 -6.91
N ASP A 99 -11.82 -5.97 -7.11
CA ASP A 99 -12.23 -6.72 -8.30
C ASP A 99 -13.75 -6.72 -8.47
N TYR A 100 -14.50 -6.85 -7.38
CA TYR A 100 -15.95 -6.80 -7.41
C TYR A 100 -16.48 -5.41 -7.83
N ILE A 101 -15.90 -4.34 -7.27
CA ILE A 101 -16.28 -2.96 -7.61
C ILE A 101 -15.92 -2.65 -9.07
N SER A 102 -14.71 -2.97 -9.49
CA SER A 102 -14.26 -2.71 -10.87
C SER A 102 -15.10 -3.47 -11.91
N THR A 103 -15.47 -4.73 -11.61
CA THR A 103 -16.32 -5.54 -12.49
C THR A 103 -17.76 -5.03 -12.53
N THR A 104 -18.32 -4.56 -11.41
CA THR A 104 -19.69 -4.01 -11.37
C THR A 104 -19.78 -2.64 -12.06
N VAL A 105 -18.77 -1.79 -11.90
CA VAL A 105 -18.66 -0.51 -12.62
C VAL A 105 -18.52 -0.73 -14.13
N THR A 106 -17.71 -1.71 -14.55
CA THR A 106 -17.53 -2.04 -15.97
C THR A 106 -18.75 -2.76 -16.58
N GLY A 107 -19.43 -3.60 -15.79
CA GLY A 107 -20.62 -4.33 -16.21
C GLY A 107 -21.89 -3.47 -16.38
N ALA A 108 -21.99 -2.35 -15.65
CA ALA A 108 -23.11 -1.41 -15.77
C ALA A 108 -23.09 -0.60 -17.10
N GLY A 109 -21.97 -0.60 -17.84
CA GLY A 109 -21.87 0.08 -19.14
C GLY A 109 -22.37 -0.72 -20.34
N ASN A 110 -22.60 -2.03 -20.21
CA ASN A 110 -22.93 -2.92 -21.34
C ASN A 110 -24.39 -3.37 -21.42
N SER A 111 -25.26 -2.86 -20.55
CA SER A 111 -26.69 -3.24 -20.47
C SER A 111 -27.65 -2.10 -20.82
N ALA A 112 -27.24 -1.21 -21.73
CA ALA A 112 -28.14 -0.24 -22.37
C ALA A 112 -28.15 -0.42 -23.90
N GLY A 113 -29.21 -1.05 -24.42
CA GLY A 113 -29.69 -0.83 -25.79
C GLY A 113 -29.49 -1.97 -26.79
N ASN A 114 -30.28 -3.03 -26.68
CA ASN A 114 -30.85 -3.71 -27.84
C ASN A 114 -32.11 -4.48 -27.40
N GLY A 115 -33.24 -3.81 -27.48
CA GLY A 115 -34.59 -4.34 -27.25
C GLY A 115 -35.61 -3.38 -27.83
#